data_AF-A0A962UXK6-F1
#
_entry.id   AF-A0A962UXK6-F1
#
_cell.length_a   1.000
_cell.length_b   1.000
_cell.length_c   1.000
_cell.angle_alpha   90.00
_cell.angle_beta   90.00
_cell.angle_gamma   90.00
#
_symmetry.space_group_name_H-M   'P 1'
#
loop_
_entity.id
_entity.type
_entity.pdbx_description
1 polymer ?
#
loop_
_entity_poly.entity_id
_entity_poly.type
_entity_poly.pdbx_seq_one_letter_code
_entity_poly.pdbx_strand_id
1 'polypeptide(L)'
;MLFEDFVSAESVLLWGAFLIALVMGAVVNKTNFCTMGAVSDLVNMGDTGRMRAWLFAIAIALLGVTLFEYLGLLQVDDTFPPYRAGSFIWAENLLGGLMFGIGMTLASGCGNKTLIRIGAGNLKSIVVFAIIGVIAYFMVSPFPGTDQTLMSVLFYDWIRPLAVNLGKSQDLGHLVAGAESAATARLAIGVLLALVLIVFAFKSRDFRASFDNVLGGLVVGVAVVGAWYLSSNIQVESFDGNVSLAAYYNQWDM
;
A
#
# COMPACT_ATOMS: atom_id res chain seq x y z
N MET A 1 12.18 -13.62 -10.75
CA MET A 1 12.08 -13.71 -12.22
C MET A 1 13.17 -12.85 -12.79
N LEU A 2 14.11 -13.47 -13.50
CA LEU A 2 15.25 -12.79 -14.12
C LEU A 2 14.94 -12.57 -15.59
N PHE A 3 15.22 -11.36 -16.07
CA PHE A 3 14.99 -10.94 -17.45
C PHE A 3 16.26 -10.33 -18.01
N GLU A 4 16.57 -10.65 -19.26
CA GLU A 4 17.73 -10.12 -19.99
C GLU A 4 17.48 -8.66 -20.44
N ASP A 5 16.22 -8.33 -20.76
CA ASP A 5 15.85 -7.02 -21.29
C ASP A 5 14.89 -6.26 -20.36
N PHE A 6 15.16 -4.97 -20.14
CA PHE A 6 14.27 -4.07 -19.38
C PHE A 6 12.84 -4.06 -19.92
N VAL A 7 12.67 -4.00 -21.24
CA VAL A 7 11.35 -3.96 -21.89
C VAL A 7 10.54 -5.22 -21.58
N SER A 8 11.20 -6.39 -21.55
CA SER A 8 10.53 -7.65 -21.21
C SER A 8 10.05 -7.65 -19.75
N ALA A 9 10.92 -7.21 -18.83
CA ALA A 9 10.62 -7.11 -17.41
C ALA A 9 9.51 -6.09 -17.11
N GLU A 10 9.56 -4.91 -17.74
CA GLU A 10 8.53 -3.88 -17.66
C GLU A 10 7.19 -4.40 -18.18
N SER A 11 7.18 -5.11 -19.31
CA SER A 11 5.95 -5.65 -19.89
C SER A 11 5.27 -6.65 -18.94
N VAL A 12 6.03 -7.52 -18.27
CA VAL A 12 5.51 -8.48 -17.29
C VAL A 12 4.95 -7.75 -16.06
N LEU A 13 5.65 -6.71 -15.59
CA LEU A 13 5.16 -5.88 -14.48
C LEU A 13 3.83 -5.22 -14.85
N LEU A 14 3.73 -4.59 -16.02
CA LEU A 14 2.54 -3.87 -16.47
C LEU A 14 1.36 -4.83 -16.70
N TRP A 15 1.55 -5.95 -17.40
CA TRP A 15 0.49 -6.92 -17.64
C TRP A 15 0.05 -7.63 -16.36
N GLY A 16 0.99 -7.97 -15.46
CA GLY A 16 0.69 -8.55 -14.16
C GLY A 16 -0.10 -7.57 -13.28
N ALA A 17 0.34 -6.31 -13.20
CA ALA A 17 -0.35 -5.27 -12.45
C ALA A 17 -1.74 -4.99 -13.04
N PHE A 18 -1.88 -4.97 -14.36
CA PHE A 18 -3.16 -4.81 -15.05
C PHE A 18 -4.14 -5.93 -14.69
N LEU A 19 -3.70 -7.19 -14.71
CA LEU A 19 -4.55 -8.33 -14.37
C LEU A 19 -5.01 -8.28 -12.91
N ILE A 20 -4.11 -7.95 -11.98
CA ILE A 20 -4.44 -7.76 -10.56
C ILE A 20 -5.45 -6.61 -10.41
N ALA A 21 -5.19 -5.47 -11.05
CA ALA A 21 -6.05 -4.29 -10.98
C ALA A 21 -7.43 -4.53 -11.61
N LEU A 22 -7.52 -5.31 -12.69
CA LEU A 22 -8.78 -5.67 -13.34
C LEU A 22 -9.65 -6.54 -12.44
N VAL A 23 -9.06 -7.59 -11.85
CA VAL A 23 -9.77 -8.48 -10.90
C VAL A 23 -10.20 -7.70 -9.66
N MET A 24 -9.28 -6.95 -9.05
CA MET A 24 -9.58 -6.11 -7.89
C MET A 24 -10.66 -5.08 -8.22
N GLY A 25 -10.54 -4.35 -9.33
CA GLY A 25 -11.50 -3.32 -9.75
C GLY A 25 -12.90 -3.88 -9.97
N ALA A 26 -13.02 -5.03 -10.64
CA ALA A 26 -14.30 -5.70 -10.86
C ALA A 26 -14.98 -6.10 -9.53
N VAL A 27 -14.22 -6.69 -8.60
CA VAL A 27 -14.74 -7.12 -7.30
C VAL A 27 -15.08 -5.92 -6.42
N VAL A 28 -14.21 -4.90 -6.34
CA VAL A 28 -14.46 -3.70 -5.52
C VAL A 28 -15.65 -2.91 -6.06
N ASN A 29 -15.85 -2.87 -7.38
CA ASN A 29 -17.05 -2.27 -7.98
C ASN A 29 -18.32 -3.03 -7.57
N LYS A 30 -18.33 -4.36 -7.69
CA LYS A 30 -19.48 -5.20 -7.31
C LYS A 30 -19.80 -5.11 -5.82
N THR A 31 -18.79 -5.28 -4.98
CA THR A 31 -18.93 -5.37 -3.50
C THR A 31 -19.06 -4.01 -2.83
N ASN A 32 -18.93 -2.92 -3.57
CA ASN A 32 -18.90 -1.55 -3.04
C ASN A 32 -17.84 -1.35 -1.93
N PHE A 33 -16.75 -2.10 -1.97
CA PHE A 33 -15.67 -1.97 -1.00
C PHE A 33 -15.05 -0.57 -1.09
N CYS A 34 -15.04 0.17 0.01
CA CYS A 34 -14.49 1.53 0.09
C CYS A 34 -14.10 1.82 1.52
N THR A 35 -12.86 2.22 1.75
CA THR A 35 -12.33 2.54 3.09
C THR A 35 -13.03 3.74 3.71
N MET A 36 -13.27 4.81 2.93
CA MET A 36 -14.04 5.98 3.36
C MET A 36 -15.49 5.60 3.69
N GLY A 37 -16.10 4.71 2.89
CA GLY A 37 -17.43 4.19 3.15
C GLY A 37 -17.51 3.37 4.44
N ALA A 38 -16.49 2.57 4.73
CA ALA A 38 -16.41 1.80 5.96
C ALA A 38 -16.40 2.67 7.22
N VAL A 39 -15.65 3.78 7.19
CA VAL A 39 -15.62 4.75 8.32
C VAL A 39 -16.94 5.52 8.42
N SER A 40 -17.49 5.97 7.30
CA SER A 40 -18.77 6.70 7.28
C SER A 40 -19.92 5.83 7.76
N ASP A 41 -20.01 4.56 7.35
CA ASP A 41 -21.11 3.69 7.72
C ASP A 41 -21.05 3.32 9.21
N LEU A 42 -19.85 3.16 9.76
CA LEU A 42 -19.64 2.97 11.20
C LEU A 42 -20.12 4.18 12.01
N VAL A 43 -19.76 5.41 11.60
CA VAL A 43 -20.03 6.63 12.36
C VAL A 43 -21.46 7.13 12.16
N ASN A 44 -21.98 7.09 10.93
CA ASN A 44 -23.27 7.71 10.58
C ASN A 44 -24.43 6.72 10.60
N MET A 45 -24.19 5.44 10.26
CA MET A 45 -25.25 4.43 10.11
C MET A 45 -25.20 3.34 11.19
N GLY A 46 -24.09 3.23 11.91
CA GLY A 46 -23.84 2.15 12.88
C GLY A 46 -23.58 0.78 12.25
N ASP A 47 -23.41 0.69 10.92
CA ASP A 47 -23.11 -0.57 10.23
C ASP A 47 -21.60 -0.86 10.27
N THR A 48 -21.24 -2.01 10.84
CA THR A 48 -19.85 -2.46 11.00
C THR A 48 -19.37 -3.39 9.88
N GLY A 49 -20.24 -3.79 8.94
CA GLY A 49 -19.94 -4.79 7.93
C GLY A 49 -18.74 -4.44 7.05
N ARG A 50 -18.73 -3.23 6.48
CA ARG A 50 -17.64 -2.75 5.61
C ARG A 50 -16.36 -2.46 6.38
N MET A 51 -16.46 -2.02 7.63
CA MET A 51 -15.30 -1.85 8.52
C MET A 51 -14.60 -3.19 8.75
N ARG A 52 -15.38 -4.25 8.98
CA ARG A 52 -14.85 -5.61 9.13
C ARG A 52 -14.25 -6.15 7.84
N ALA A 53 -14.85 -5.84 6.69
CA ALA A 53 -14.27 -6.17 5.38
C ALA A 53 -12.89 -5.52 5.19
N TRP A 54 -12.75 -4.24 5.58
CA TRP A 54 -11.48 -3.54 5.50
C TRP A 54 -10.43 -4.13 6.45
N LEU A 55 -10.79 -4.43 7.71
CA LEU A 55 -9.91 -5.10 8.66
C LEU A 55 -9.51 -6.51 8.19
N PHE A 56 -10.44 -7.23 7.56
CA PHE A 56 -10.16 -8.55 6.98
C PHE A 56 -9.17 -8.46 5.82
N ALA A 57 -9.30 -7.46 4.94
CA ALA A 57 -8.31 -7.21 3.89
C ALA A 57 -6.91 -6.95 4.46
N ILE A 58 -6.81 -6.13 5.52
CA ILE A 58 -5.55 -5.88 6.25
C ILE A 58 -4.99 -7.19 6.80
N ALA A 59 -5.83 -8.04 7.40
CA ALA A 59 -5.39 -9.30 7.97
C ALA A 59 -4.82 -10.27 6.92
N ILE A 60 -5.47 -10.40 5.77
CA ILE A 60 -4.99 -11.23 4.66
C ILE A 60 -3.67 -10.67 4.10
N ALA A 61 -3.57 -9.36 3.92
CA ALA A 61 -2.35 -8.72 3.45
C ALA A 61 -1.18 -8.92 4.43
N LEU A 62 -1.41 -8.70 5.73
CA LEU A 62 -0.40 -8.92 6.77
C LEU A 62 0.08 -10.36 6.80
N LEU A 63 -0.84 -11.32 6.79
CA LEU A 63 -0.51 -12.74 6.82
C LEU A 63 0.30 -13.13 5.57
N GLY A 64 -0.16 -12.72 4.38
CA GLY A 64 0.52 -13.07 3.13
C GLY A 64 1.91 -12.45 3.01
N VAL A 65 2.06 -11.16 3.30
CA VAL A 65 3.36 -10.48 3.20
C VAL A 65 4.35 -11.03 4.21
N THR A 66 3.96 -11.21 5.48
CA THR A 66 4.87 -11.72 6.51
C THR A 66 5.27 -13.19 6.28
N LEU A 67 4.35 -14.01 5.74
CA LEU A 67 4.66 -15.37 5.36
C LEU A 67 5.61 -15.42 4.16
N PHE A 68 5.35 -14.65 3.10
CA PHE A 68 6.20 -14.64 1.91
C PHE A 68 7.58 -14.04 2.18
N GLU A 69 7.67 -13.03 3.03
CA GLU A 69 8.94 -12.49 3.52
C GLU A 69 9.74 -13.57 4.26
N TYR A 70 9.12 -14.30 5.19
CA TYR A 70 9.80 -15.36 5.93
C TYR A 70 10.29 -16.50 5.04
N LEU A 71 9.54 -16.82 3.97
CA LEU A 71 9.92 -17.82 2.98
C LEU A 71 11.00 -17.32 2.00
N GLY A 72 11.44 -16.06 2.10
CA GLY A 72 12.41 -15.46 1.19
C GLY A 72 11.86 -15.16 -0.21
N LEU A 73 10.53 -15.14 -0.37
CA LEU A 73 9.84 -14.84 -1.63
C LEU A 73 9.61 -13.33 -1.83
N LEU A 74 9.83 -12.53 -0.79
CA LEU A 74 9.67 -11.07 -0.80
C LEU A 74 10.83 -10.39 -0.09
N GLN A 75 11.31 -9.29 -0.66
CA GLN A 75 12.22 -8.34 -0.02
C GLN A 75 11.46 -7.04 0.26
N VAL A 76 11.28 -6.73 1.53
CA VAL A 76 10.49 -5.56 2.01
C VAL A 76 11.39 -4.50 2.64
N ASP A 77 12.72 -4.68 2.55
CA ASP A 77 13.67 -3.73 3.13
C ASP A 77 14.02 -2.59 2.14
N ASP A 78 14.00 -2.87 0.83
CA ASP A 78 14.29 -1.89 -0.24
C ASP A 78 13.02 -1.26 -0.83
N THR A 79 12.11 -0.82 0.03
CA THR A 79 10.87 -0.17 -0.42
C THR A 79 11.06 1.32 -0.64
N PHE A 80 10.30 1.87 -1.58
CA PHE A 80 10.19 3.31 -1.77
C PHE A 80 8.72 3.74 -1.65
N PRO A 81 8.33 4.54 -0.64
CA PRO A 81 9.13 5.06 0.49
C PRO A 81 9.71 3.98 1.43
N PRO A 82 10.79 4.27 2.20
CA PRO A 82 11.46 3.28 3.03
C PRO A 82 10.70 3.04 4.35
N TYR A 83 9.75 2.11 4.34
CA TYR A 83 8.85 1.84 5.47
C TYR A 83 9.54 1.25 6.70
N ARG A 84 10.74 0.67 6.54
CA ARG A 84 11.51 0.03 7.60
C ARG A 84 12.76 0.80 8.02
N ALA A 85 12.99 1.99 7.46
CA ALA A 85 14.14 2.81 7.86
C ALA A 85 14.11 3.13 9.36
N GLY A 86 15.26 3.39 9.97
CA GLY A 86 15.35 3.76 11.39
C GLY A 86 14.73 5.12 11.74
N SER A 87 14.37 5.95 10.75
CA SER A 87 13.75 7.25 10.97
C SER A 87 12.22 7.12 11.05
N PHE A 88 11.66 7.23 12.25
CA PHE A 88 10.22 7.21 12.48
C PHE A 88 9.62 8.60 12.32
N ILE A 89 8.96 8.83 11.18
CA ILE A 89 8.45 10.14 10.78
C ILE A 89 6.98 10.31 11.20
N TRP A 90 6.74 10.24 12.50
CA TRP A 90 5.38 10.20 13.08
C TRP A 90 4.54 11.45 12.75
N ALA A 91 5.16 12.64 12.73
CA ALA A 91 4.48 13.90 12.44
C ALA A 91 3.95 13.92 10.99
N GLU A 92 4.75 13.44 10.02
CA GLU A 92 4.33 13.29 8.62
C GLU A 92 3.16 12.33 8.48
N ASN A 93 3.25 11.16 9.13
CA ASN A 93 2.20 10.15 9.07
C ASN A 93 0.88 10.65 9.67
N LEU A 94 0.94 11.36 10.81
CA LEU A 94 -0.25 11.88 11.49
C LEU A 94 -0.89 13.02 10.70
N LEU A 95 -0.10 14.02 10.29
CA LEU A 95 -0.60 15.17 9.54
C LEU A 95 -1.10 14.75 8.16
N GLY A 96 -0.32 13.93 7.45
CA GLY A 96 -0.70 13.40 6.14
C GLY A 96 -1.97 12.56 6.22
N GLY A 97 -2.10 11.71 7.24
CA GLY A 97 -3.33 10.94 7.48
C GLY A 97 -4.55 11.81 7.75
N LEU A 98 -4.41 12.87 8.55
CA LEU A 98 -5.48 13.83 8.82
C LEU A 98 -5.90 14.57 7.55
N MET A 99 -4.93 15.14 6.82
CA MET A 99 -5.17 15.87 5.56
C MET A 99 -5.80 14.96 4.51
N PHE A 100 -5.34 13.72 4.40
CA PHE A 100 -5.92 12.72 3.50
C PHE A 100 -7.36 12.38 3.90
N GLY A 101 -7.65 12.23 5.19
CA GLY A 101 -9.01 12.03 5.70
C GLY A 101 -9.97 13.16 5.33
N ILE A 102 -9.57 14.41 5.56
CA ILE A 102 -10.32 15.61 5.16
C ILE A 102 -10.48 15.66 3.63
N GLY A 103 -9.42 15.36 2.89
CA GLY A 103 -9.46 15.28 1.43
C GLY A 103 -10.47 14.25 0.93
N MET A 104 -10.52 13.06 1.54
CA MET A 104 -11.46 11.99 1.17
C MET A 104 -12.93 12.41 1.38
N THR A 105 -13.24 13.16 2.44
CA THR A 105 -14.62 13.64 2.68
C THR A 105 -15.01 14.71 1.66
N LEU A 106 -14.14 15.68 1.40
CA LEU A 106 -14.37 16.75 0.40
C LEU A 106 -14.46 16.22 -1.03
N ALA A 107 -13.57 15.30 -1.40
CA ALA A 107 -13.57 14.63 -2.71
C ALA A 107 -14.70 13.61 -2.86
N SER A 108 -15.37 13.26 -1.75
CA SER A 108 -16.42 12.23 -1.67
C SER A 108 -15.92 10.82 -2.03
N GLY A 109 -14.63 10.51 -1.81
CA GLY A 109 -14.02 9.22 -2.11
C GLY A 109 -12.51 9.19 -1.89
N CYS A 110 -11.96 7.98 -1.71
CA CYS A 110 -10.51 7.73 -1.74
C CYS A 110 -10.02 7.46 -3.17
N GLY A 111 -8.70 7.48 -3.39
CA GLY A 111 -8.11 7.26 -4.73
C GLY A 111 -8.67 6.02 -5.46
N ASN A 112 -8.82 4.90 -4.76
CA ASN A 112 -9.40 3.68 -5.32
C ASN A 112 -10.87 3.85 -5.71
N LYS A 113 -11.72 4.46 -4.86
CA LYS A 113 -13.14 4.67 -5.19
C LYS A 113 -13.32 5.69 -6.32
N THR A 114 -12.43 6.67 -6.41
CA THR A 114 -12.40 7.64 -7.52
C THR A 114 -12.12 6.94 -8.84
N LEU A 115 -11.13 6.04 -8.90
CA LEU A 115 -10.84 5.22 -10.10
C LEU A 115 -12.04 4.38 -10.54
N ILE A 116 -12.71 3.72 -9.58
CA ILE A 116 -13.90 2.91 -9.89
C ILE A 116 -15.03 3.77 -10.45
N ARG A 117 -15.22 4.98 -9.90
CA ARG A 117 -16.24 5.91 -10.40
C ARG A 117 -15.91 6.47 -11.78
N ILE A 118 -14.63 6.64 -12.12
CA ILE A 118 -14.21 6.97 -13.48
C ILE A 118 -14.67 5.86 -14.43
N GLY A 119 -14.42 4.60 -14.08
CA GLY A 119 -14.90 3.44 -14.85
C GLY A 119 -16.43 3.37 -14.97
N ALA A 120 -17.17 3.93 -14.00
CA ALA A 120 -18.63 4.04 -14.02
C ALA A 120 -19.16 5.31 -14.75
N GLY A 121 -18.29 6.11 -15.38
CA GLY A 121 -18.68 7.28 -16.18
C GLY A 121 -18.83 8.60 -15.39
N ASN A 122 -18.20 8.72 -14.21
CA ASN A 122 -18.31 9.92 -13.39
C ASN A 122 -17.26 11.00 -13.75
N LEU A 123 -17.70 12.07 -14.42
CA LEU A 123 -16.81 13.16 -14.86
C LEU A 123 -16.12 13.90 -13.70
N LYS A 124 -16.82 14.13 -12.56
CA LYS A 124 -16.21 14.73 -11.35
C LYS A 124 -15.00 13.93 -10.90
N SER A 125 -15.08 12.60 -10.96
CA SER A 125 -14.02 11.70 -10.49
C SER A 125 -12.77 11.80 -11.36
N ILE A 126 -12.91 12.11 -12.66
CA ILE A 126 -11.77 12.34 -13.56
C ILE A 126 -10.97 13.56 -13.10
N VAL A 127 -11.66 14.68 -12.85
CA VAL A 127 -11.01 15.93 -12.40
C VAL A 127 -10.32 15.72 -11.05
N VAL A 128 -11.02 15.09 -10.10
CA VAL A 128 -10.45 14.78 -8.78
C VAL A 128 -9.21 13.90 -8.91
N PHE A 129 -9.27 12.84 -9.72
CA PHE A 129 -8.14 11.94 -9.90
C PHE A 129 -6.96 12.60 -10.60
N ALA A 130 -7.20 13.47 -11.59
CA ALA A 130 -6.15 14.23 -12.24
C ALA A 130 -5.40 15.14 -11.25
N ILE A 131 -6.13 15.84 -10.36
CA ILE A 131 -5.52 16.67 -9.32
C ILE A 131 -4.72 15.80 -8.34
N ILE A 132 -5.28 14.67 -7.88
CA ILE A 132 -4.56 13.73 -7.01
C ILE A 132 -3.28 13.25 -7.69
N GLY A 133 -3.34 12.88 -8.97
CA GLY A 133 -2.19 12.40 -9.74
C GLY A 133 -1.10 13.44 -9.91
N VAL A 134 -1.45 14.69 -10.25
CA VAL A 134 -0.48 15.79 -10.39
C VAL A 134 0.19 16.12 -9.06
N ILE A 135 -0.59 16.23 -7.98
CA ILE A 135 -0.03 16.51 -6.65
C ILE A 135 0.84 15.34 -6.17
N ALA A 136 0.39 14.08 -6.36
CA ALA A 136 1.18 12.90 -6.00
C ALA A 136 2.48 12.81 -6.79
N TYR A 137 2.46 13.15 -8.09
CA TYR A 137 3.66 13.20 -8.92
C TYR A 137 4.66 14.22 -8.37
N PHE A 138 4.26 15.48 -8.13
CA PHE A 138 5.20 16.48 -7.61
C PHE A 138 5.58 16.28 -6.13
N MET A 139 4.84 15.47 -5.37
CA MET A 139 5.25 15.06 -4.02
C MET A 139 6.45 14.10 -4.04
N VAL A 140 6.56 13.28 -5.09
CA VAL A 140 7.58 12.23 -5.22
C VAL A 140 8.71 12.64 -6.18
N SER A 141 8.36 13.25 -7.31
CA SER A 141 9.27 13.67 -8.36
C SER A 141 9.63 15.15 -8.24
N PRO A 142 10.89 15.54 -8.50
CA PRO A 142 11.31 16.94 -8.47
C PRO A 142 10.62 17.82 -9.51
N PHE A 143 10.56 19.14 -9.27
CA PHE A 143 10.11 20.09 -10.29
C PHE A 143 11.11 20.17 -11.44
N PRO A 144 10.66 20.40 -12.70
CA PRO A 144 11.55 20.52 -13.85
C PRO A 144 12.65 21.56 -13.62
N GLY A 145 13.91 21.13 -13.74
CA GLY A 145 15.08 22.00 -13.57
C GLY A 145 15.47 22.29 -12.11
N THR A 146 14.93 21.55 -11.13
CA THR A 146 15.29 21.69 -9.71
C THR A 146 15.37 20.32 -9.04
N ASP A 147 16.08 20.23 -7.92
CA ASP A 147 16.10 19.03 -7.06
C ASP A 147 15.00 19.05 -5.97
N GLN A 148 14.10 20.03 -6.02
CA GLN A 148 13.07 20.23 -5.02
C GLN A 148 11.78 19.51 -5.41
N THR A 149 11.16 18.83 -4.45
CA THR A 149 9.81 18.27 -4.56
C THR A 149 8.81 19.17 -3.85
N LEU A 150 7.51 18.95 -4.10
CA LEU A 150 6.45 19.62 -3.34
C LEU A 150 6.57 19.31 -1.83
N MET A 151 7.02 18.10 -1.47
CA MET A 151 7.31 17.72 -0.10
C MET A 151 8.46 18.54 0.50
N SER A 152 9.56 18.72 -0.26
CA SER A 152 10.72 19.50 0.22
C SER A 152 10.37 20.97 0.46
N VAL A 153 9.59 21.57 -0.44
CA VAL A 153 9.25 22.99 -0.37
C VAL A 153 8.24 23.30 0.74
N LEU A 154 7.23 22.44 0.93
CA LEU A 154 6.11 22.75 1.81
C LEU A 154 6.24 22.17 3.22
N PHE A 155 6.89 21.01 3.37
CA PHE A 155 6.80 20.22 4.61
C PHE A 155 8.16 19.93 5.23
N TYR A 156 9.14 19.57 4.42
CA TYR A 156 10.39 18.95 4.87
C TYR A 156 11.12 19.73 5.96
N ASP A 157 11.31 21.03 5.79
CA ASP A 157 12.13 21.86 6.70
C ASP A 157 11.60 21.93 8.13
N TRP A 158 10.28 21.85 8.31
CA TRP A 158 9.66 21.96 9.63
C TRP A 158 9.14 20.63 10.18
N ILE A 159 8.81 19.67 9.31
CA ILE A 159 8.24 18.39 9.73
C ILE A 159 9.31 17.34 9.99
N ARG A 160 10.39 17.31 9.20
CA ARG A 160 11.44 16.29 9.30
C ARG A 160 12.25 16.39 10.60
N PRO A 161 12.51 17.58 11.19
CA PRO A 161 13.12 17.69 12.52
C PRO A 161 12.31 17.02 13.65
N LEU A 162 11.03 16.74 13.44
CA LEU A 162 10.19 16.03 14.42
C LEU A 162 10.36 14.51 14.35
N ALA A 163 11.11 13.99 13.37
CA ALA A 163 11.35 12.56 13.22
C ALA A 163 12.14 11.99 14.39
N VAL A 164 11.74 10.80 14.85
CA VAL A 164 12.42 10.09 15.93
C VAL A 164 13.35 9.04 15.32
N ASN A 165 14.63 9.08 15.69
CA ASN A 165 15.59 8.07 15.25
C ASN A 165 15.54 6.84 16.17
N LEU A 166 15.14 5.71 15.63
CA LEU A 166 15.05 4.40 16.29
C LEU A 166 16.25 3.49 15.98
N GLY A 167 17.32 4.03 15.41
CA GLY A 167 18.53 3.28 15.09
C GLY A 167 18.47 2.65 13.70
N LYS A 168 18.53 1.31 13.63
CA LYS A 168 18.62 0.59 12.35
C LYS A 168 17.27 0.44 11.63
N SER A 169 16.21 0.09 12.36
CA SER A 169 14.89 -0.14 11.78
C SER A 169 13.77 0.19 12.75
N GLN A 170 12.67 0.70 12.23
CA GLN A 170 11.43 0.97 12.97
C GLN A 170 10.44 -0.22 12.96
N ASP A 171 10.80 -1.36 12.38
CA ASP A 171 9.92 -2.53 12.30
C ASP A 171 9.75 -3.22 13.67
N LEU A 172 8.53 -3.72 13.95
CA LEU A 172 8.21 -4.33 15.25
C LEU A 172 9.08 -5.56 15.58
N GLY A 173 9.55 -6.31 14.58
CA GLY A 173 10.43 -7.44 14.81
C GLY A 173 11.81 -7.00 15.31
N HIS A 174 12.38 -5.95 14.70
CA HIS A 174 13.63 -5.35 15.15
C HIS A 174 13.52 -4.75 16.55
N LEU A 175 12.42 -4.04 16.83
CA LEU A 175 12.20 -3.37 18.12
C LEU A 175 12.00 -4.35 19.28
N VAL A 176 11.33 -5.49 19.03
CA VAL A 176 11.00 -6.47 20.09
C VAL A 176 12.08 -7.53 20.27
N ALA A 177 12.66 -8.02 19.18
CA ALA A 177 13.54 -9.20 19.19
C ALA A 177 14.97 -8.91 18.73
N GLY A 178 15.31 -7.66 18.40
CA GLY A 178 16.62 -7.31 17.87
C GLY A 178 16.89 -7.85 16.46
N ALA A 179 18.10 -7.60 15.95
CA ALA A 179 18.42 -7.87 14.54
C ALA A 179 18.43 -9.37 14.18
N GLU A 180 18.93 -10.23 15.07
CA GLU A 180 19.12 -11.66 14.79
C GLU A 180 17.80 -12.43 14.67
N SER A 181 16.80 -12.04 15.46
CA SER A 181 15.46 -12.66 15.48
C SER A 181 14.37 -11.79 14.85
N ALA A 182 14.73 -10.73 14.13
CA ALA A 182 13.76 -9.82 13.55
C ALA A 182 12.78 -10.53 12.60
N ALA A 183 13.28 -11.40 11.72
CA ALA A 183 12.44 -12.10 10.74
C ALA A 183 11.40 -13.04 11.39
N THR A 184 11.81 -13.84 12.37
CA THR A 184 10.91 -14.74 13.10
C THR A 184 9.92 -13.96 13.95
N ALA A 185 10.35 -12.86 14.58
CA ALA A 185 9.48 -11.98 15.34
C ALA A 185 8.43 -11.27 14.45
N ARG A 186 8.82 -10.79 13.26
CA ARG A 186 7.87 -10.22 12.28
C ARG A 186 6.81 -11.23 11.88
N LEU A 187 7.20 -12.46 11.59
CA LEU A 187 6.24 -13.53 11.27
C LEU A 187 5.30 -13.78 12.44
N ALA A 188 5.83 -13.98 13.65
CA ALA A 188 5.02 -14.27 14.83
C ALA A 188 4.01 -13.14 15.14
N ILE A 189 4.48 -11.88 15.11
CA ILE A 189 3.64 -10.69 15.33
C ILE A 189 2.61 -10.56 14.21
N GLY A 190 3.03 -10.71 12.95
CA GLY A 190 2.17 -10.64 11.78
C GLY A 190 1.05 -11.67 11.81
N VAL A 191 1.38 -12.93 12.08
CA VAL A 191 0.41 -14.03 12.21
C VAL A 191 -0.53 -13.77 13.40
N LEU A 192 -0.01 -13.36 14.55
CA LEU A 192 -0.83 -13.06 15.72
C LEU A 192 -1.84 -11.93 15.44
N LEU A 193 -1.38 -10.81 14.88
CA LEU A 193 -2.24 -9.68 14.53
C LEU A 193 -3.27 -10.06 13.46
N ALA A 194 -2.84 -10.79 12.42
CA ALA A 194 -3.74 -11.27 11.38
C ALA A 194 -4.83 -12.19 11.97
N LEU A 195 -4.49 -13.14 12.83
CA LEU A 195 -5.47 -14.02 13.47
C LEU A 195 -6.44 -13.24 14.36
N VAL A 196 -5.96 -12.28 15.14
CA VAL A 196 -6.82 -11.41 15.95
C VAL A 196 -7.82 -10.64 15.07
N LEU A 197 -7.35 -10.07 13.96
CA LEU A 197 -8.21 -9.34 13.02
C LEU A 197 -9.20 -10.26 12.30
N ILE A 198 -8.80 -11.46 11.89
CA ILE A 198 -9.68 -12.47 11.28
C ILE A 198 -10.77 -12.87 12.29
N VAL A 199 -10.39 -13.25 13.51
CA VAL A 199 -11.35 -13.61 14.56
C VAL A 199 -12.29 -12.45 14.85
N PHE A 200 -11.77 -11.22 14.94
CA PHE A 200 -12.59 -10.03 15.16
C PHE A 200 -13.58 -9.79 14.02
N ALA A 201 -13.14 -9.88 12.75
CA ALA A 201 -14.00 -9.71 11.58
C ALA A 201 -15.12 -10.75 11.54
N PHE A 202 -14.78 -12.03 11.71
CA PHE A 202 -15.73 -13.15 11.71
C PHE A 202 -16.60 -13.24 12.97
N LYS A 203 -16.33 -12.46 14.02
CA LYS A 203 -17.15 -12.45 15.24
C LYS A 203 -18.58 -11.98 14.98
N SER A 204 -18.83 -10.94 14.17
CA SER A 204 -20.21 -10.51 13.90
C SER A 204 -20.92 -11.40 12.88
N ARG A 205 -22.23 -11.42 13.04
CA ARG A 205 -23.13 -12.15 12.13
C ARG A 205 -23.27 -11.40 10.81
N ASP A 206 -23.32 -10.07 10.84
CA ASP A 206 -23.51 -9.24 9.63
C ASP A 206 -22.39 -9.43 8.60
N PHE A 207 -21.14 -9.52 9.07
CA PHE A 207 -20.01 -9.79 8.18
C PHE A 207 -20.06 -11.20 7.61
N ARG A 208 -20.36 -12.20 8.44
CA ARG A 208 -20.47 -13.61 8.00
C ARG A 208 -21.64 -13.86 7.05
N ALA A 209 -22.73 -13.12 7.21
CA ALA A 209 -23.90 -13.23 6.36
C ALA A 209 -23.69 -12.55 4.99
N SER A 210 -22.82 -11.55 4.92
CA SER A 210 -22.55 -10.81 3.68
C SER A 210 -21.39 -11.43 2.90
N PHE A 211 -21.74 -12.21 1.88
CA PHE A 211 -20.76 -12.77 0.94
C PHE A 211 -19.92 -11.67 0.26
N ASP A 212 -20.53 -10.53 -0.07
CA ASP A 212 -19.84 -9.42 -0.74
C ASP A 212 -18.76 -8.78 0.15
N ASN A 213 -19.01 -8.64 1.46
CA ASN A 213 -18.01 -8.10 2.39
C ASN A 213 -16.82 -9.05 2.55
N VAL A 214 -17.07 -10.36 2.63
CA VAL A 214 -16.01 -11.38 2.71
C VAL A 214 -15.21 -11.42 1.41
N LEU A 215 -15.89 -11.45 0.26
CA LEU A 215 -15.26 -11.48 -1.06
C LEU A 215 -14.42 -10.23 -1.30
N GLY A 216 -14.96 -9.04 -1.01
CA GLY A 216 -14.26 -7.77 -1.15
C GLY A 216 -13.00 -7.71 -0.30
N GLY A 217 -13.10 -8.09 0.99
CA GLY A 217 -11.94 -8.12 1.88
C GLY A 217 -10.87 -9.13 1.44
N LEU A 218 -11.27 -10.35 1.05
CA LEU A 218 -10.34 -11.38 0.58
C LEU A 218 -9.60 -10.95 -0.68
N VAL A 219 -10.32 -10.50 -1.70
CA VAL A 219 -9.73 -10.15 -3.00
C VAL A 219 -8.81 -8.95 -2.88
N VAL A 220 -9.19 -7.92 -2.11
CA VAL A 220 -8.31 -6.77 -1.88
C VAL A 220 -7.05 -7.19 -1.12
N GLY A 221 -7.17 -8.03 -0.09
CA GLY A 221 -6.01 -8.54 0.64
C GLY A 221 -5.06 -9.36 -0.26
N VAL A 222 -5.61 -10.29 -1.04
CA VAL A 222 -4.83 -11.10 -2.00
C VAL A 222 -4.20 -10.24 -3.09
N ALA A 223 -4.90 -9.22 -3.59
CA ALA A 223 -4.36 -8.28 -4.58
C ALA A 223 -3.14 -7.52 -4.03
N VAL A 224 -3.17 -7.12 -2.76
CA VAL A 224 -2.01 -6.50 -2.10
C VAL A 224 -0.81 -7.47 -2.03
N VAL A 225 -1.04 -8.72 -1.62
CA VAL A 225 0.02 -9.75 -1.57
C VAL A 225 0.58 -10.02 -2.97
N GLY A 226 -0.30 -10.13 -3.96
CA GLY A 226 0.09 -10.33 -5.36
C GLY A 226 0.89 -9.15 -5.93
N ALA A 227 0.52 -7.92 -5.59
CA ALA A 227 1.25 -6.73 -6.00
C ALA A 227 2.66 -6.69 -5.40
N TRP A 228 2.81 -6.99 -4.10
CA TRP A 228 4.11 -7.12 -3.45
C TRP A 228 4.95 -8.23 -4.09
N TYR A 229 4.34 -9.39 -4.35
CA TYR A 229 5.02 -10.51 -4.98
C TYR A 229 5.51 -10.15 -6.38
N LEU A 230 4.66 -9.53 -7.19
CA LEU A 230 5.02 -9.12 -8.54
C LEU A 230 6.15 -8.08 -8.53
N SER A 231 6.04 -7.03 -7.72
CA SER A 231 7.03 -5.95 -7.70
C SER A 231 8.37 -6.37 -7.11
N SER A 232 8.38 -7.25 -6.10
CA SER A 232 9.62 -7.71 -5.45
C SER A 232 10.40 -8.73 -6.29
N ASN A 233 9.74 -9.47 -7.19
CA ASN A 233 10.36 -10.60 -7.89
C ASN A 233 10.81 -10.28 -9.31
N ILE A 234 10.60 -9.07 -9.83
CA ILE A 234 11.03 -8.69 -11.17
C ILE A 234 12.41 -8.03 -11.09
N GLN A 235 13.40 -8.69 -11.70
CA GLN A 235 14.80 -8.26 -11.73
C GLN A 235 15.33 -8.31 -13.16
N VAL A 236 16.22 -7.37 -13.49
CA VAL A 236 16.91 -7.27 -14.79
C VAL A 236 18.38 -7.61 -14.58
N GLU A 237 18.93 -8.41 -15.47
CA GLU A 237 20.37 -8.71 -15.49
C GLU A 237 21.14 -7.47 -15.94
N SER A 238 22.04 -6.96 -15.10
CA SER A 238 22.96 -5.87 -15.46
C SER A 238 24.41 -6.32 -15.34
N PHE A 239 25.33 -5.50 -15.87
CA PHE A 239 26.76 -5.82 -15.92
C PHE A 239 27.39 -6.02 -14.52
N ASP A 240 26.84 -5.35 -13.50
CA ASP A 240 27.29 -5.42 -12.10
C ASP A 240 26.45 -6.41 -11.25
N GLY A 241 25.49 -7.11 -11.87
CA GLY A 241 24.64 -8.12 -11.22
C GLY A 241 23.15 -7.90 -11.46
N ASN A 242 22.32 -8.71 -10.80
CA ASN A 242 20.86 -8.62 -10.95
C ASN A 242 20.32 -7.44 -10.14
N VAL A 243 19.66 -6.50 -10.81
CA VAL A 243 19.11 -5.29 -10.20
C VAL A 243 17.59 -5.24 -10.32
N SER A 244 16.92 -4.55 -9.40
CA SER A 244 15.48 -4.27 -9.51
C SER A 244 15.20 -3.31 -10.66
N LEU A 245 13.96 -3.30 -11.17
CA LEU A 245 13.58 -2.42 -12.28
C LEU A 245 13.83 -0.93 -11.98
N ALA A 246 13.54 -0.51 -10.75
CA ALA A 246 13.76 0.86 -10.30
C ALA A 246 15.25 1.20 -10.19
N ALA A 247 16.07 0.26 -9.71
CA ALA A 247 17.52 0.45 -9.65
C ALA A 247 18.14 0.52 -11.05
N TYR A 248 17.69 -0.33 -11.98
CA TYR A 248 18.12 -0.31 -13.37
C TYR A 248 17.83 1.05 -14.03
N TYR A 249 16.61 1.57 -13.86
CA TYR A 249 16.23 2.88 -14.39
C TYR A 249 17.11 4.02 -13.86
N ASN A 250 17.36 4.04 -12.54
CA ASN A 250 18.21 5.06 -11.92
C ASN A 250 19.68 4.98 -12.36
N GLN A 251 20.16 3.80 -12.78
CA GLN A 251 21.49 3.63 -13.37
C GLN A 251 21.55 4.11 -14.82
N TRP A 252 20.42 4.12 -15.53
CA TRP A 252 20.33 4.46 -16.94
C TRP A 252 20.29 5.98 -17.21
N ASP A 253 19.81 6.76 -16.22
CA ASP A 253 19.78 8.23 -16.25
C ASP A 253 21.11 8.88 -15.76
N MET A 254 22.17 8.08 -15.52
CA MET A 254 23.54 8.54 -15.22
C MET A 254 24.46 8.40 -16.44
#